data_AF-A0A2M7R415-F1
#
_entry.id   AF-A0A2M7R415-F1
#
_cell.length_a   1.000
_cell.length_b   1.000
_cell.length_c   1.000
_cell.angle_alpha   90.00
_cell.angle_beta   90.00
_cell.angle_gamma   90.00
#
_symmetry.space_group_name_H-M   'P 1'
#
loop_
_entity.id
_entity.type
_entity.pdbx_description
1 polymer ?
#
loop_
_entity_poly.entity_id
_entity_poly.type
_entity_poly.pdbx_seq_one_letter_code
_entity_poly.pdbx_strand_id
1 'polypeptide(L)'
;MRYEYISAYQIFGLNQDPAIGDVEVYRSDDHLIRAILTSDVNAHCYVVDRGRAIGLFMLRGFAGQGAQEDFAAALEKEIKAIQEQRIKETGTSVILLIRITGEIDVTLSRPMRTVNDFTFGIDLIDKEPLTAKYQNTISSIFSSVSLSTDPPTDVRMLLDNVYLIDDTDKCIYSVSFSMSAEGYTSRKVSDKIIESISSRVKDLLRIKDPAG
;
A
#
# COMPACT_ATOMS: atom_id res chain seq x y z
N MET A 1 7.01 -8.05 17.41
CA MET A 1 7.62 -7.55 16.16
C MET A 1 6.89 -6.30 15.73
N ARG A 2 7.49 -5.45 14.90
CA ARG A 2 6.80 -4.30 14.27
C ARG A 2 6.36 -4.70 12.86
N TYR A 3 5.26 -4.15 12.38
CA TYR A 3 4.88 -4.21 10.98
C TYR A 3 4.77 -2.82 10.38
N GLU A 4 5.00 -2.76 9.08
CA GLU A 4 4.72 -1.60 8.25
C GLU A 4 3.75 -2.04 7.17
N TYR A 5 2.62 -1.36 7.10
CA TYR A 5 1.64 -1.47 6.03
C TYR A 5 1.75 -0.22 5.17
N ILE A 6 2.11 -0.42 3.90
CA ILE A 6 2.20 0.63 2.90
C ILE A 6 1.19 0.36 1.81
N SER A 7 0.40 1.36 1.46
CA SER A 7 -0.48 1.35 0.29
C SER A 7 -0.33 2.64 -0.49
N ALA A 8 -0.17 2.54 -1.81
CA ALA A 8 -0.03 3.68 -2.70
C ALA A 8 -1.12 3.67 -3.77
N TYR A 9 -1.69 4.84 -4.01
CA TYR A 9 -2.81 5.03 -4.92
C TYR A 9 -2.53 6.20 -5.85
N GLN A 10 -2.72 6.00 -7.14
CA GLN A 10 -2.73 7.09 -8.10
C GLN A 10 -4.06 7.82 -8.01
N ILE A 11 -4.02 9.14 -7.90
CA ILE A 11 -5.20 10.00 -7.97
C ILE A 11 -5.28 10.59 -9.38
N PHE A 12 -6.33 10.25 -10.12
CA PHE A 12 -6.54 10.79 -11.46
C PHE A 12 -7.02 12.23 -11.40
N GLY A 13 -6.62 13.05 -12.38
CA GLY A 13 -7.01 14.45 -12.47
C GLY A 13 -6.21 15.40 -11.58
N LEU A 14 -5.34 14.88 -10.70
CA LEU A 14 -4.38 15.68 -9.96
C LEU A 14 -2.97 15.51 -10.52
N ASN A 15 -2.28 16.63 -10.69
CA ASN A 15 -0.84 16.69 -10.89
C ASN A 15 -0.23 17.55 -9.78
N GLN A 16 0.97 17.18 -9.34
CA GLN A 16 1.73 17.94 -8.37
C GLN A 16 3.00 18.41 -9.06
N ASP A 17 3.36 19.67 -8.83
CA ASP A 17 4.67 20.18 -9.24
C ASP A 17 5.74 19.38 -8.46
N PRO A 18 6.65 18.66 -9.15
CA PRO A 18 7.71 17.91 -8.49
C PRO A 18 8.57 18.76 -7.54
N ALA A 19 8.63 20.07 -7.75
CA ALA A 19 9.36 20.99 -6.86
C ALA A 19 8.76 21.11 -5.46
N ILE A 20 7.48 20.75 -5.27
CA ILE A 20 6.81 20.77 -3.97
C ILE A 20 7.32 19.63 -3.07
N GLY A 21 7.74 18.51 -3.66
CA GLY A 21 8.15 17.32 -2.92
C GLY A 21 7.00 16.67 -2.15
N ASP A 22 7.31 15.94 -1.08
CA ASP A 22 6.29 15.22 -0.31
C ASP A 22 5.45 16.15 0.56
N VAL A 23 4.12 16.04 0.48
CA VAL A 23 3.17 16.79 1.29
C VAL A 23 2.40 15.84 2.20
N GLU A 24 2.62 15.94 3.50
CA GLU A 24 1.82 15.20 4.47
C GLU A 24 0.44 15.85 4.64
N VAL A 25 -0.61 15.12 4.26
CA VAL A 25 -2.00 15.59 4.32
C VAL A 25 -2.76 15.06 5.54
N TYR A 26 -2.22 14.03 6.19
CA TYR A 26 -2.79 13.49 7.41
C TYR A 26 -1.72 12.79 8.25
N ARG A 27 -1.83 12.96 9.57
CA ARG A 27 -1.10 12.21 10.58
C ARG A 27 -2.05 11.92 11.75
N SER A 28 -2.08 10.68 12.21
CA SER A 28 -2.83 10.34 13.43
C SER A 28 -2.13 10.85 14.69
N ASP A 29 -2.89 11.01 15.78
CA ASP A 29 -2.38 11.50 17.08
C ASP A 29 -1.30 10.59 17.68
N ASP A 30 -1.43 9.27 17.47
CA ASP A 30 -0.44 8.27 17.88
C ASP A 30 0.76 8.16 16.90
N HIS A 31 0.74 8.95 15.82
CA HIS A 31 1.73 8.98 14.75
C HIS A 31 1.95 7.64 14.01
N LEU A 32 1.05 6.67 14.22
CA LEU A 32 1.12 5.37 13.58
C LEU A 32 0.63 5.40 12.13
N ILE A 33 -0.18 6.39 11.75
CA ILE A 33 -0.76 6.52 10.41
C ILE A 33 -0.34 7.85 9.80
N ARG A 34 0.18 7.79 8.57
CA ARG A 34 0.57 8.96 7.78
C ARG A 34 0.01 8.83 6.37
N ALA A 35 -0.54 9.90 5.84
CA ALA A 35 -0.93 10.01 4.45
C ALA A 35 -0.15 11.15 3.79
N ILE A 36 0.49 10.84 2.66
CA ILE A 36 1.44 11.72 1.97
C ILE A 36 1.03 11.79 0.50
N LEU A 37 0.96 13.00 -0.04
CA LEU A 37 0.92 13.22 -1.48
C LEU A 37 2.35 13.37 -1.99
N THR A 38 2.69 12.62 -3.02
CA THR A 38 4.04 12.63 -3.60
C THR A 38 3.98 12.43 -5.11
N SER A 39 4.95 13.01 -5.81
CA SER A 39 5.25 12.70 -7.20
C SER A 39 6.31 11.60 -7.37
N ASP A 40 7.01 11.21 -6.28
CA ASP A 40 8.04 10.17 -6.29
C ASP A 40 7.67 9.00 -5.36
N VAL A 41 6.73 8.19 -5.82
CA VAL A 41 6.30 6.97 -5.11
C VAL A 41 7.45 5.98 -4.88
N ASN A 42 8.47 5.96 -5.75
CA ASN A 42 9.55 4.97 -5.67
C ASN A 42 10.48 5.25 -4.49
N ALA A 43 10.67 6.53 -4.12
CA ALA A 43 11.40 6.91 -2.90
C ALA A 43 10.82 6.28 -1.62
N HIS A 44 9.54 5.91 -1.63
CA HIS A 44 8.87 5.34 -0.46
C HIS A 44 8.62 3.84 -0.52
N CYS A 45 8.72 3.24 -1.71
CA CYS A 45 8.21 1.88 -1.94
C CYS A 45 9.31 0.82 -2.11
N TYR A 46 10.59 1.18 -2.02
CA TYR A 46 11.71 0.24 -2.21
C TYR A 46 11.56 -1.06 -1.40
N VAL A 47 11.19 -0.97 -0.11
CA VAL A 47 11.03 -2.16 0.75
C VAL A 47 9.91 -3.07 0.26
N VAL A 48 8.81 -2.49 -0.23
CA VAL A 48 7.67 -3.23 -0.79
C VAL A 48 8.03 -3.82 -2.16
N ASP A 49 8.78 -3.08 -2.97
CA ASP A 49 9.27 -3.50 -4.29
C ASP A 49 10.21 -4.69 -4.16
N ARG A 50 11.09 -4.68 -3.15
CA ARG A 50 11.93 -5.83 -2.80
C ARG A 50 11.07 -7.05 -2.46
N GLY A 51 10.02 -6.89 -1.65
CA GLY A 51 9.09 -7.98 -1.33
C GLY A 51 8.37 -8.55 -2.56
N ARG A 52 7.94 -7.69 -3.50
CA ARG A 52 7.33 -8.10 -4.78
C ARG A 52 8.32 -8.84 -5.68
N ALA A 53 9.53 -8.32 -5.81
CA ALA A 53 10.59 -8.94 -6.59
C ALA A 53 10.93 -10.33 -6.02
N ILE A 54 11.09 -10.48 -4.70
CA ILE A 54 11.27 -11.77 -4.03
C ILE A 54 10.14 -12.75 -4.39
N GLY A 55 8.89 -12.29 -4.34
CA GLY A 55 7.74 -13.11 -4.73
C GLY A 55 7.81 -13.59 -6.18
N LEU A 56 8.22 -12.73 -7.12
CA LEU A 56 8.44 -13.12 -8.52
C LEU A 56 9.56 -14.16 -8.67
N PHE A 57 10.67 -14.01 -7.94
CA PHE A 57 11.75 -15.01 -7.94
C PHE A 57 11.30 -16.35 -7.37
N MET A 58 10.50 -16.34 -6.30
CA MET A 58 9.90 -17.54 -5.73
C MET A 58 8.95 -18.22 -6.72
N LEU A 59 8.08 -17.47 -7.41
CA LEU A 59 7.18 -18.01 -8.44
C LEU A 59 7.94 -18.64 -9.62
N ARG A 60 9.04 -18.02 -10.05
CA ARG A 60 9.88 -18.53 -11.14
C ARG A 60 10.76 -19.73 -10.71
N GLY A 61 10.69 -20.16 -9.45
CA GLY A 61 11.53 -21.25 -8.91
C GLY A 61 13.01 -20.87 -8.73
N PHE A 62 13.35 -19.59 -8.89
CA PHE A 62 14.73 -19.08 -8.82
C PHE A 62 15.16 -18.68 -7.41
N ALA A 63 14.30 -18.85 -6.39
CA ALA A 63 14.66 -18.59 -5.00
C ALA A 63 15.74 -19.58 -4.52
N GLY A 64 17.01 -19.29 -4.84
CA GLY A 64 18.18 -20.02 -4.38
C GLY A 64 19.03 -20.77 -5.39
N GLN A 65 18.79 -20.60 -6.69
CA GLN A 65 19.65 -21.19 -7.71
C GLN A 65 20.61 -20.12 -8.23
N GLY A 66 21.79 -20.01 -7.62
CA GLY A 66 22.83 -19.06 -8.01
C GLY A 66 23.74 -18.68 -6.84
N ALA A 67 24.92 -18.12 -7.15
CA ALA A 67 25.75 -17.49 -6.13
C ALA A 67 24.98 -16.30 -5.51
N GLN A 68 25.24 -16.01 -4.23
CA GLN A 68 24.54 -14.96 -3.49
C GLN A 68 24.67 -13.57 -4.13
N GLU A 69 25.81 -13.30 -4.78
CA GLU A 69 26.06 -12.06 -5.53
C GLU A 69 25.19 -11.95 -6.80
N ASP A 70 24.99 -13.06 -7.52
CA ASP A 70 24.12 -13.10 -8.70
C ASP A 70 22.66 -12.86 -8.32
N PHE A 71 22.21 -13.40 -7.19
CA PHE A 71 20.86 -13.20 -6.69
C PHE A 71 20.61 -11.74 -6.28
N ALA A 72 21.54 -11.12 -5.57
CA ALA A 72 21.41 -9.71 -5.16
C ALA A 72 21.35 -8.78 -6.39
N ALA A 73 22.21 -9.00 -7.38
CA ALA A 73 22.19 -8.21 -8.61
C ALA A 73 20.90 -8.43 -9.43
N ALA A 74 20.42 -9.67 -9.51
CA ALA A 74 19.15 -9.99 -10.16
C ALA A 74 17.95 -9.36 -9.44
N LEU A 75 17.97 -9.37 -8.10
CA LEU A 75 16.93 -8.75 -7.27
C LEU A 75 16.85 -7.24 -7.50
N GLU A 76 17.99 -6.55 -7.46
CA GLU A 76 18.06 -5.11 -7.74
C GLU A 76 17.59 -4.77 -9.16
N LYS A 77 17.93 -5.61 -10.15
CA LYS A 77 17.45 -5.44 -11.52
C LYS A 77 15.93 -5.55 -11.60
N GLU A 78 15.34 -6.52 -10.91
CA GLU A 78 13.87 -6.69 -10.90
C GLU A 78 13.18 -5.54 -10.14
N ILE A 79 13.75 -5.06 -9.03
CA ILE A 79 13.24 -3.87 -8.31
C ILE A 79 13.21 -2.66 -9.24
N LYS A 80 14.30 -2.39 -9.97
CA LYS A 80 14.36 -1.30 -10.95
C LYS A 80 13.31 -1.46 -12.05
N ALA A 81 13.12 -2.67 -12.57
CA ALA A 81 12.09 -2.94 -13.57
C ALA A 81 10.67 -2.64 -13.05
N ILE A 82 10.36 -3.02 -11.80
CA ILE A 82 9.08 -2.68 -11.14
C ILE A 82 8.90 -1.16 -11.03
N GLN A 83 9.95 -0.45 -10.62
CA GLN A 83 9.94 1.00 -10.45
C GLN A 83 9.78 1.75 -11.77
N GLU A 84 10.50 1.33 -12.82
CA GLU A 84 10.38 1.89 -14.16
C GLU A 84 8.99 1.66 -14.76
N GLN A 85 8.43 0.46 -14.56
CA GLN A 85 7.08 0.15 -15.01
C GLN A 85 6.04 1.02 -14.31
N ARG A 86 6.17 1.20 -12.98
CA ARG A 86 5.29 2.10 -12.23
C ARG A 86 5.35 3.54 -12.75
N ILE A 87 6.55 4.08 -13.01
CA ILE A 87 6.71 5.44 -13.56
C ILE A 87 5.99 5.57 -14.91
N LYS A 88 6.11 4.57 -15.79
CA LYS A 88 5.41 4.56 -17.09
C LYS A 88 3.89 4.57 -16.92
N GLU A 89 3.37 3.87 -15.91
CA GLU A 89 1.94 3.77 -15.63
C GLU A 89 1.36 4.99 -14.93
N THR A 90 2.15 5.67 -14.09
CA THR A 90 1.69 6.82 -13.30
C THR A 90 1.90 8.15 -14.00
N GLY A 91 2.92 8.25 -14.87
CA GLY A 91 3.29 9.51 -15.52
C GLY A 91 3.56 10.61 -14.49
N THR A 92 2.90 11.76 -14.64
CA THR A 92 3.00 12.93 -13.75
C THR A 92 1.93 12.98 -12.65
N SER A 93 1.14 11.92 -12.51
CA SER A 93 0.00 11.91 -11.58
C SER A 93 0.45 11.99 -10.13
N VAL A 94 -0.36 12.62 -9.28
CA VAL A 94 -0.15 12.61 -7.84
C VAL A 94 -0.43 11.22 -7.27
N ILE A 95 0.46 10.77 -6.39
CA ILE A 95 0.30 9.53 -5.65
C ILE A 95 -0.04 9.84 -4.21
N LEU A 96 -1.15 9.28 -3.73
CA LEU A 96 -1.46 9.18 -2.31
C LEU A 96 -0.81 7.94 -1.73
N LEU A 97 0.18 8.15 -0.89
CA LEU A 97 0.83 7.12 -0.10
C LEU A 97 0.26 7.12 1.31
N ILE A 98 -0.24 5.97 1.76
CA ILE A 98 -0.63 5.75 3.14
C ILE A 98 0.37 4.78 3.77
N ARG A 99 0.98 5.20 4.88
CA ARG A 99 1.92 4.42 5.67
C ARG A 99 1.35 4.21 7.06
N ILE A 100 1.40 2.96 7.52
CA ILE A 100 0.88 2.55 8.80
C ILE A 100 1.91 1.69 9.50
N THR A 101 2.32 2.09 10.70
CA THR A 101 3.20 1.34 11.56
C THR A 101 2.39 0.74 12.70
N GLY A 102 2.72 -0.47 13.12
CA GLY A 102 2.09 -1.07 14.29
C GLY A 102 2.88 -2.22 14.87
N GLU A 103 2.44 -2.70 16.02
CA GLU A 103 3.04 -3.87 16.67
C GLU A 103 2.18 -5.10 16.46
N ILE A 104 2.84 -6.24 16.30
CA ILE A 104 2.20 -7.55 16.23
C ILE A 104 3.00 -8.55 17.07
N ASP A 105 2.26 -9.32 17.87
CA ASP A 105 2.77 -10.53 18.50
C ASP A 105 2.50 -11.72 17.57
N VAL A 106 3.56 -12.23 16.96
CA VAL A 106 3.46 -13.32 15.99
C VAL A 106 4.64 -14.28 16.14
N THR A 107 4.33 -15.57 16.14
CA THR A 107 5.33 -16.63 16.08
C THR A 107 5.44 -17.14 14.64
N LEU A 108 6.60 -16.93 14.01
CA LEU A 108 6.86 -17.38 12.66
C LEU A 108 7.25 -18.86 12.66
N SER A 109 6.31 -19.75 12.36
CA SER A 109 6.52 -21.21 12.39
C SER A 109 6.78 -21.85 11.03
N ARG A 110 6.57 -21.09 9.94
CA ARG A 110 6.74 -21.59 8.57
C ARG A 110 8.19 -21.52 8.09
N PRO A 111 8.58 -22.36 7.11
CA PRO A 111 9.91 -22.29 6.51
C PRO A 111 10.21 -20.89 5.99
N MET A 112 11.37 -20.38 6.39
CA MET A 112 11.86 -19.07 6.02
C MET A 112 13.30 -19.19 5.51
N ARG A 113 13.69 -18.20 4.71
CA ARG A 113 15.05 -18.06 4.22
C ARG A 113 15.57 -16.68 4.53
N THR A 114 16.80 -16.62 5.00
CA THR A 114 17.53 -15.37 5.23
C THR A 114 18.57 -15.20 4.13
N VAL A 115 18.61 -13.99 3.56
CA VAL A 115 19.62 -13.57 2.58
C VAL A 115 20.07 -12.17 2.97
N ASN A 116 21.38 -12.01 3.24
CA ASN A 116 21.97 -10.74 3.67
C ASN A 116 21.19 -10.10 4.85
N ASP A 117 20.48 -9.02 4.56
CA ASP A 117 19.81 -8.09 5.46
C ASP A 117 18.29 -8.34 5.58
N PHE A 118 17.75 -9.39 4.95
CA PHE A 118 16.32 -9.69 5.02
C PHE A 118 16.01 -11.20 5.11
N THR A 119 14.81 -11.48 5.62
CA THR A 119 14.23 -12.82 5.69
C THR A 119 12.94 -12.85 4.88
N PHE A 120 12.61 -13.99 4.28
CA PHE A 120 11.38 -14.14 3.52
C PHE A 120 10.86 -15.57 3.57
N GLY A 121 9.56 -15.73 3.34
CA GLY A 121 8.88 -17.02 3.32
C GLY A 121 7.46 -16.89 2.81
N ILE A 122 6.81 -18.02 2.58
CA ILE A 122 5.45 -18.06 2.02
C ILE A 122 4.43 -18.06 3.18
N ASP A 123 3.49 -17.12 3.14
CA ASP A 123 2.38 -17.00 4.09
C ASP A 123 2.82 -17.06 5.55
N LEU A 124 3.92 -16.39 5.88
CA LEU A 124 4.49 -16.34 7.23
C LEU A 124 3.51 -15.75 8.25
N ILE A 125 2.65 -14.84 7.81
CA ILE A 125 1.58 -14.21 8.60
C ILE A 125 0.30 -14.10 7.78
N ASP A 126 -0.82 -14.05 8.50
CA ASP A 126 -2.09 -13.56 7.94
C ASP A 126 -2.11 -12.03 7.95
N LYS A 127 -2.22 -11.42 6.76
CA LYS A 127 -2.23 -9.96 6.58
C LYS A 127 -3.63 -9.37 6.63
N GLU A 128 -4.68 -10.17 6.46
CA GLU A 128 -6.05 -9.67 6.33
C GLU A 128 -6.53 -8.96 7.61
N PRO A 129 -6.32 -9.48 8.84
CA PRO A 129 -6.69 -8.78 10.06
C PRO A 129 -5.94 -7.45 10.25
N LEU A 130 -4.68 -7.40 9.79
CA LEU A 130 -3.84 -6.22 9.90
C LEU A 130 -4.35 -5.09 9.00
N THR A 131 -4.72 -5.41 7.75
CA THR A 131 -5.22 -4.40 6.81
C THR A 131 -6.69 -4.04 7.10
N ALA A 132 -7.52 -5.00 7.50
CA ALA A 132 -8.92 -4.80 7.85
C ALA A 132 -9.11 -3.76 8.96
N LYS A 133 -8.20 -3.75 9.96
CA LYS A 133 -8.18 -2.78 11.06
C LYS A 133 -8.18 -1.32 10.59
N TYR A 134 -7.60 -1.04 9.42
CA TYR A 134 -7.38 0.33 8.93
C TYR A 134 -8.33 0.74 7.79
N GLN A 135 -9.26 -0.13 7.38
CA GLN A 135 -10.16 0.15 6.26
C GLN A 135 -10.99 1.43 6.47
N ASN A 136 -11.46 1.68 7.69
CA ASN A 136 -12.22 2.90 8.00
C ASN A 136 -11.35 4.15 7.86
N THR A 137 -10.12 4.12 8.38
CA THR A 137 -9.19 5.26 8.27
C THR A 137 -8.82 5.54 6.82
N ILE A 138 -8.48 4.49 6.06
CA ILE A 138 -8.15 4.60 4.63
C ILE A 138 -9.35 5.17 3.85
N SER A 139 -10.57 4.69 4.13
CA SER A 139 -11.80 5.20 3.50
C SER A 139 -12.06 6.66 3.84
N SER A 140 -11.78 7.10 5.07
CA SER A 140 -11.90 8.50 5.46
C SER A 140 -10.89 9.39 4.74
N ILE A 141 -9.64 8.92 4.57
CA ILE A 141 -8.61 9.65 3.81
C ILE A 141 -9.08 9.81 2.36
N PHE A 142 -9.53 8.74 1.70
CA PHE A 142 -10.05 8.82 0.33
C PHE A 142 -11.24 9.75 0.20
N SER A 143 -12.20 9.65 1.11
CA SER A 143 -13.38 10.51 1.12
C SER A 143 -12.97 11.97 1.24
N SER A 144 -11.98 12.27 2.08
CA SER A 144 -11.46 13.63 2.26
C SER A 144 -10.77 14.16 1.00
N VAL A 145 -9.96 13.33 0.33
CA VAL A 145 -9.34 13.69 -0.96
C VAL A 145 -10.42 13.96 -2.00
N SER A 146 -11.36 13.03 -2.18
CA SER A 146 -12.42 13.14 -3.19
C SER A 146 -13.31 14.39 -2.98
N LEU A 147 -13.65 14.71 -1.72
CA LEU A 147 -14.41 15.91 -1.35
C LEU A 147 -13.62 17.22 -1.51
N SER A 148 -12.29 17.15 -1.50
CA SER A 148 -11.40 18.32 -1.64
C SER A 148 -11.00 18.58 -3.10
N THR A 149 -11.43 17.72 -4.02
CA THR A 149 -11.13 17.83 -5.47
C THR A 149 -12.40 18.11 -6.26
N ASP A 150 -12.33 19.03 -7.23
CA ASP A 150 -13.41 19.31 -8.17
C ASP A 150 -12.87 19.21 -9.61
N PRO A 151 -13.36 18.27 -10.45
CA PRO A 151 -14.37 17.24 -10.14
C PRO A 151 -13.85 16.15 -9.17
N PRO A 152 -14.74 15.33 -8.58
CA PRO A 152 -14.34 14.16 -7.80
C PRO A 152 -13.37 13.28 -8.58
N THR A 153 -12.30 12.88 -7.90
CA THR A 153 -11.19 12.16 -8.52
C THR A 153 -11.34 10.65 -8.37
N ASP A 154 -11.07 9.93 -9.47
CA ASP A 154 -10.93 8.48 -9.44
C ASP A 154 -9.57 8.11 -8.83
N VAL A 155 -9.52 6.97 -8.14
CA VAL A 155 -8.28 6.44 -7.55
C VAL A 155 -8.01 5.02 -8.05
N ARG A 156 -6.74 4.75 -8.37
CA ARG A 156 -6.26 3.41 -8.74
C ARG A 156 -5.18 2.96 -7.76
N MET A 157 -5.35 1.78 -7.17
CA MET A 157 -4.33 1.18 -6.32
C MET A 157 -3.13 0.75 -7.18
N LEU A 158 -1.93 1.21 -6.79
CA LEU A 158 -0.67 0.82 -7.42
C LEU A 158 -0.01 -0.33 -6.66
N LEU A 159 -0.06 -0.25 -5.34
CA LEU A 159 0.45 -1.27 -4.45
C LEU A 159 -0.18 -1.21 -3.07
N ASP A 160 -0.16 -2.36 -2.44
CA ASP A 160 -0.44 -2.58 -1.04
C ASP A 160 0.45 -3.72 -0.54
N ASN A 161 1.09 -3.55 0.61
CA ASN A 161 1.81 -4.65 1.24
C ASN A 161 2.06 -4.41 2.71
N VAL A 162 2.11 -5.52 3.44
CA VAL A 162 2.56 -5.57 4.84
C VAL A 162 3.87 -6.35 4.89
N TYR A 163 4.87 -5.76 5.52
CA TYR A 163 6.11 -6.45 5.90
C TYR A 163 6.35 -6.29 7.40
N LEU A 164 7.11 -7.22 7.98
CA LEU A 164 7.51 -7.14 9.38
C LEU A 164 8.93 -6.63 9.49
N ILE A 165 9.23 -6.10 10.67
CA ILE A 165 10.55 -5.69 11.12
C ILE A 165 10.78 -6.42 12.44
N ASP A 166 11.84 -7.20 12.51
CA ASP A 166 12.24 -7.88 13.75
C ASP A 166 12.92 -6.94 14.75
N ASP A 167 13.31 -7.47 15.89
CA ASP A 167 14.02 -6.74 16.95
C ASP A 167 15.46 -6.35 16.57
N THR A 168 15.97 -6.86 15.45
CA THR A 168 17.28 -6.51 14.87
C THR A 168 17.17 -5.53 13.69
N ASP A 169 16.00 -4.91 13.50
CA ASP A 169 15.66 -4.02 12.38
C ASP A 169 15.73 -4.68 10.99
N LYS A 170 15.71 -6.02 10.92
CA LYS A 170 15.68 -6.73 9.63
C LYS A 170 14.27 -6.88 9.11
N CYS A 171 14.13 -6.70 7.80
CA CYS A 171 12.86 -6.88 7.12
C CYS A 171 12.52 -8.36 6.98
N ILE A 172 11.29 -8.73 7.32
CA ILE A 172 10.72 -10.05 7.07
C ILE A 172 9.56 -9.94 6.08
N TYR A 173 9.70 -10.61 4.95
CA TYR A 173 8.71 -10.66 3.88
C TYR A 173 7.86 -11.92 3.95
N SER A 174 6.59 -11.75 4.30
CA SER A 174 5.56 -12.78 4.09
C SER A 174 5.03 -12.66 2.66
N VAL A 175 5.44 -13.55 1.75
CA VAL A 175 4.95 -13.58 0.37
C VAL A 175 3.70 -14.44 0.31
N SER A 176 2.62 -13.90 -0.26
CA SER A 176 1.38 -14.64 -0.48
C SER A 176 1.10 -14.72 -1.96
N PHE A 177 0.88 -15.93 -2.46
CA PHE A 177 0.52 -16.18 -3.87
C PHE A 177 -0.98 -16.37 -3.97
N SER A 178 -1.75 -15.31 -3.70
CA SER A 178 -3.11 -15.26 -4.23
C SER A 178 -3.00 -15.04 -5.73
N MET A 179 -3.61 -15.89 -6.57
CA MET A 179 -3.79 -15.58 -8.00
C MET A 179 -4.46 -14.21 -8.09
N SER A 180 -3.68 -13.17 -8.37
CA SER A 180 -4.16 -11.83 -8.62
C SER A 180 -4.78 -11.83 -10.01
N ALA A 181 -5.96 -12.43 -10.14
CA ALA A 181 -6.91 -11.83 -11.05
C ALA A 181 -7.13 -10.41 -10.51
N GLU A 182 -6.99 -9.41 -11.36
CA GLU A 182 -7.55 -8.06 -11.17
C GLU A 182 -9.09 -8.14 -11.15
N GLY A 183 -9.61 -9.04 -10.32
CA GLY A 183 -11.02 -9.29 -10.13
C GLY A 183 -11.50 -8.33 -9.07
N TYR A 184 -12.07 -7.21 -9.50
CA TYR A 184 -13.01 -6.50 -8.66
C TYR A 184 -14.11 -7.50 -8.31
N THR A 185 -14.21 -7.88 -7.03
CA THR A 185 -15.37 -8.64 -6.58
C THR A 185 -16.55 -7.68 -6.55
N SER A 186 -17.37 -7.70 -7.60
CA SER A 186 -18.62 -6.95 -7.62
C SER A 186 -19.49 -7.43 -6.47
N ARG A 187 -19.66 -6.58 -5.45
CA ARG A 187 -20.60 -6.83 -4.36
C ARG A 187 -21.98 -6.36 -4.80
N LYS A 188 -22.99 -7.20 -4.60
CA LYS A 188 -24.38 -6.80 -4.84
C LYS A 188 -24.71 -5.64 -3.91
N VAL A 189 -25.20 -4.54 -4.47
CA VAL A 189 -25.74 -3.43 -3.67
C VAL A 189 -26.95 -3.96 -2.91
N SER A 190 -26.89 -3.94 -1.58
CA SER A 190 -27.99 -4.34 -0.70
C SER A 190 -28.82 -3.14 -0.29
N ASP A 191 -30.07 -3.36 0.13
CA ASP A 191 -30.95 -2.27 0.60
C ASP A 191 -30.33 -1.48 1.76
N LYS A 192 -29.60 -2.18 2.65
CA LYS A 192 -28.83 -1.55 3.73
C LYS A 192 -27.77 -0.57 3.21
N ILE A 193 -27.11 -0.88 2.10
CA ILE A 193 -26.15 0.03 1.45
C ILE A 193 -26.88 1.24 0.86
N ILE A 194 -28.03 1.02 0.20
CA ILE A 194 -28.85 2.10 -0.39
C ILE A 194 -29.34 3.07 0.69
N GLU A 195 -29.84 2.55 1.82
CA GLU A 195 -30.29 3.35 2.96
C GLU A 195 -29.14 4.14 3.57
N SER A 196 -27.97 3.51 3.76
CA SER A 196 -26.78 4.17 4.28
C SER A 196 -26.30 5.29 3.37
N ILE A 197 -26.26 5.09 2.04
CA ILE A 197 -25.91 6.12 1.06
C ILE A 197 -26.92 7.28 1.16
N SER A 198 -28.21 6.97 1.15
CA SER A 198 -29.28 7.98 1.21
C SER A 198 -29.22 8.83 2.48
N SER A 199 -28.93 8.21 3.63
CA SER A 199 -28.74 8.93 4.90
C SER A 199 -27.54 9.87 4.82
N ARG A 200 -26.37 9.38 4.38
CA ARG A 200 -25.14 10.19 4.29
C ARG A 200 -25.29 11.36 3.32
N VAL A 201 -25.98 11.17 2.20
CA VAL A 201 -26.29 12.25 1.26
C VAL A 201 -27.14 13.32 1.93
N LYS A 202 -28.19 12.94 2.67
CA LYS A 202 -29.02 13.90 3.41
C LYS A 202 -28.21 14.65 4.46
N ASP A 203 -27.34 13.97 5.19
CA ASP A 203 -26.49 14.60 6.21
C ASP A 203 -25.50 15.59 5.58
N LEU A 204 -24.85 15.21 4.48
CA LEU A 204 -23.93 16.10 3.75
C LEU A 204 -24.63 17.31 3.13
N LEU A 205 -25.85 17.14 2.59
CA LEU A 205 -26.64 18.25 2.05
C LEU A 205 -27.21 19.17 3.15
N ARG A 206 -27.39 18.67 4.38
CA ARG A 206 -27.81 19.49 5.53
C ARG A 206 -26.68 20.32 6.12
N ILE A 207 -25.42 19.89 5.98
CA ILE A 207 -24.25 20.66 6.43
C ILE A 207 -24.00 21.91 5.55
N LYS A 208 -24.68 22.03 4.40
CA LYS A 208 -24.55 23.17 3.47
C LYS A 208 -25.32 24.45 3.86
N ASP A 209 -25.94 24.53 5.03
CA ASP A 209 -26.44 25.81 5.55
C ASP A 209 -25.40 26.45 6.49
N PRO A 210 -24.46 27.27 5.98
CA PRO A 210 -23.80 28.23 6.84
C PRO A 210 -24.88 29.24 7.27
N ALA A 211 -25.03 29.42 8.57
CA ALA A 211 -25.80 30.51 9.12
C ALA A 211 -25.39 31.82 8.44
N GLY A 212 -26.39 32.55 7.93
CA GLY A 212 -26.23 33.93 7.47
C GLY A 212 -25.88 34.88 8.60
#